data_AF-A0A349MYD3-F1
#
_entry.id   AF-A0A349MYD3-F1
#
_cell.length_a   1.000
_cell.length_b   1.000
_cell.length_c   1.000
_cell.angle_alpha   90.00
_cell.angle_beta   90.00
_cell.angle_gamma   90.00
#
_symmetry.space_group_name_H-M   'P 1'
#
loop_
_entity.id
_entity.type
_entity.pdbx_description
1 polymer ?
#
loop_
_entity_poly.entity_id
_entity_poly.type
_entity_poly.pdbx_seq_one_letter_code
_entity_poly.pdbx_strand_id
1 'polypeptide(L)'
;MVYVITIILVLIAIIAGLYGGLAIAKKRQERDVDNANNSASAILKKANQDAKTAKKEALLEAREENHKYRTDVENELKNRRAEVQKQEDRLLQREETLDRKDNTFEKREAQLTSKEDKLTSDREALKQQQQEAADLIDKRQQEVERVAALSQDEARDLVINETKDQLAHERAVLIKESEEEAKASADKEAKNLIVAAIQRSVADTVSDNTVTVVTLPNDDMKGRIIGREGRNIRTLETLTGIDLIIDDTPEAVVLSGFDPVRREIAKLALEKLIADGRIHPARIEEMVEKA
;
A
#
# COMPACT_ATOMS: atom_id res chain seq x y z
N MET A 1 -67.47 130.54 -116.73
CA MET A 1 -66.61 130.53 -115.52
C MET A 1 -67.07 129.51 -114.46
N VAL A 2 -68.37 129.40 -114.18
CA VAL A 2 -68.94 128.48 -113.15
C VAL A 2 -68.64 126.99 -113.39
N TYR A 3 -68.77 126.49 -114.63
CA TYR A 3 -68.54 125.07 -114.96
C TYR A 3 -67.08 124.59 -114.81
N VAL A 4 -66.10 125.48 -114.96
CA VAL A 4 -64.67 125.13 -114.81
C VAL A 4 -64.31 124.97 -113.33
N ILE A 5 -64.90 125.83 -112.47
CA ILE A 5 -64.71 125.77 -111.02
C ILE A 5 -65.32 124.50 -110.43
N THR A 6 -66.50 124.07 -110.90
CA THR A 6 -67.12 122.81 -110.44
C THR A 6 -66.31 121.57 -110.85
N ILE A 7 -65.74 121.52 -112.06
CA ILE A 7 -64.88 120.41 -112.49
C ILE A 7 -63.61 120.32 -111.64
N ILE A 8 -62.98 121.46 -111.32
CA ILE A 8 -61.79 121.50 -110.46
C ILE A 8 -62.12 121.03 -109.03
N LEU A 9 -63.26 121.46 -108.47
CA LEU A 9 -63.70 121.00 -107.15
C LEU A 9 -64.00 119.50 -107.11
N VAL A 10 -64.59 118.94 -108.17
CA VAL A 10 -64.83 117.49 -108.30
C VAL A 10 -63.50 116.71 -108.40
N LEU A 11 -62.53 117.20 -109.17
CA LEU A 11 -61.20 116.60 -109.25
C LEU A 11 -60.46 116.63 -107.90
N ILE A 12 -60.53 117.75 -107.18
CA ILE A 12 -59.95 117.86 -105.83
C ILE A 12 -60.63 116.89 -104.86
N ALA A 13 -61.96 116.75 -104.93
CA ALA A 13 -62.70 115.80 -104.10
C ALA A 13 -62.33 114.34 -104.40
N ILE A 14 -62.13 113.99 -105.67
CA ILE A 14 -61.68 112.64 -106.08
C ILE A 14 -60.25 112.38 -105.60
N ILE A 15 -59.34 113.33 -105.75
CA ILE A 15 -57.94 113.20 -105.28
C ILE A 15 -57.90 113.09 -103.76
N ALA A 16 -58.67 113.92 -103.04
CA ALA A 16 -58.78 113.86 -101.58
C ALA A 16 -59.41 112.53 -101.12
N GLY A 17 -60.41 112.03 -101.83
CA GLY A 17 -61.03 110.72 -101.58
C GLY A 17 -60.09 109.54 -101.83
N LEU A 18 -59.29 109.58 -102.89
CA LEU A 18 -58.25 108.58 -103.19
C LEU A 18 -57.14 108.60 -102.13
N TYR A 19 -56.64 109.78 -101.76
CA TYR A 19 -55.59 109.91 -100.75
C TYR A 19 -56.08 109.49 -99.36
N GLY A 20 -57.31 109.89 -99.00
CA GLY A 20 -57.97 109.48 -97.76
C GLY A 20 -58.24 107.97 -97.73
N GLY A 21 -58.69 107.39 -98.84
CA GLY A 21 -58.92 105.96 -99.00
C GLY A 21 -57.63 105.13 -98.89
N LEU A 22 -56.55 105.55 -99.55
CA LEU A 22 -55.23 104.91 -99.44
C LEU A 22 -54.63 105.03 -98.03
N ALA A 23 -54.80 106.16 -97.36
CA ALA A 23 -54.35 106.35 -95.98
C ALA A 23 -55.11 105.44 -94.99
N ILE A 24 -56.44 105.32 -95.15
CA ILE A 24 -57.27 104.41 -94.34
C ILE A 24 -56.93 102.95 -94.65
N ALA A 25 -56.74 102.58 -95.92
CA ALA A 25 -56.35 101.24 -96.32
C ALA A 25 -54.97 100.84 -95.76
N LYS A 26 -53.97 101.73 -95.85
CA LYS A 26 -52.64 101.53 -95.28
C LYS A 26 -52.70 101.39 -93.75
N LYS A 27 -53.46 102.24 -93.06
CA LYS A 27 -53.65 102.16 -91.60
C LYS A 27 -54.42 100.90 -91.18
N ARG A 28 -55.34 100.41 -92.00
CA ARG A 28 -56.05 99.14 -91.76
C ARG A 28 -55.12 97.95 -91.96
N GLN A 29 -54.30 97.95 -93.02
CA GLN A 29 -53.29 96.92 -93.27
C GLN A 29 -52.21 96.88 -92.17
N GLU A 30 -51.71 98.04 -91.73
CA GLU A 30 -50.78 98.13 -90.59
C GLU A 30 -51.43 97.58 -89.31
N ARG A 31 -52.69 97.94 -89.03
CA ARG A 31 -53.44 97.36 -87.90
C ARG A 31 -53.67 95.86 -88.03
N ASP A 32 -53.96 95.35 -89.21
CA ASP A 32 -54.18 93.93 -89.44
C ASP A 32 -52.87 93.14 -89.28
N VAL A 33 -51.74 93.70 -89.75
CA VAL A 33 -50.39 93.15 -89.52
C VAL A 33 -49.99 93.21 -88.06
N ASP A 34 -50.25 94.32 -87.36
CA ASP A 34 -49.98 94.46 -85.92
C ASP A 34 -50.85 93.50 -85.10
N ASN A 35 -52.12 93.35 -85.45
CA ASN A 35 -53.02 92.38 -84.82
C ASN A 35 -52.57 90.93 -85.08
N ALA A 36 -52.11 90.62 -86.30
CA ALA A 36 -51.55 89.31 -86.63
C ALA A 36 -50.26 89.04 -85.85
N ASN A 37 -49.36 90.03 -85.74
CA ASN A 37 -48.12 89.93 -84.96
C ASN A 37 -48.39 89.80 -83.46
N ASN A 38 -49.36 90.55 -82.93
CA ASN A 38 -49.80 90.46 -81.54
C ASN A 38 -50.45 89.11 -81.25
N SER A 39 -51.26 88.59 -82.18
CA SER A 39 -51.87 87.26 -82.07
C SER A 39 -50.81 86.15 -82.14
N ALA A 40 -49.87 86.24 -83.09
CA ALA A 40 -48.78 85.28 -83.23
C ALA A 40 -47.86 85.28 -82.00
N SER A 41 -47.49 86.45 -81.49
CA SER A 41 -46.70 86.56 -80.25
C SER A 41 -47.46 86.07 -79.02
N ALA A 42 -48.76 86.32 -78.92
CA ALA A 42 -49.61 85.76 -77.86
C ALA A 42 -49.69 84.23 -77.93
N ILE A 43 -49.84 83.66 -79.13
CA ILE A 43 -49.82 82.20 -79.35
C ILE A 43 -48.47 81.62 -78.96
N LEU A 44 -47.36 82.21 -79.40
CA LEU A 44 -46.01 81.76 -79.03
C LEU A 44 -45.75 81.87 -77.53
N LYS A 45 -46.22 82.95 -76.89
CA LYS A 45 -46.09 83.12 -75.43
C LYS A 45 -46.90 82.07 -74.68
N LYS A 46 -48.14 81.79 -75.12
CA LYS A 46 -48.99 80.75 -74.56
C LYS A 46 -48.38 79.36 -74.76
N ALA A 47 -47.94 79.02 -75.97
CA ALA A 47 -47.27 77.76 -76.27
C ALA A 47 -46.00 77.55 -75.42
N ASN A 48 -45.21 78.61 -75.19
CA ASN A 48 -44.04 78.55 -74.31
C ASN A 48 -44.42 78.38 -72.83
N GLN A 49 -45.52 78.97 -72.38
CA GLN A 49 -46.03 78.78 -71.02
C GLN A 49 -46.55 77.35 -70.85
N ASP A 50 -47.36 76.86 -71.78
CA ASP A 50 -47.92 75.50 -71.79
C ASP A 50 -46.79 74.46 -71.84
N ALA A 51 -45.76 74.65 -72.67
CA ALA A 51 -44.58 73.77 -72.72
C ALA A 51 -43.79 73.77 -71.40
N LYS A 52 -43.66 74.93 -70.73
CA LYS A 52 -43.03 75.02 -69.40
C LYS A 52 -43.85 74.30 -68.34
N THR A 53 -45.17 74.41 -68.39
CA THR A 53 -46.09 73.72 -67.47
C THR A 53 -46.03 72.22 -67.69
N ALA A 54 -46.18 71.75 -68.94
CA ALA A 54 -46.08 70.33 -69.29
C ALA A 54 -44.72 69.72 -68.89
N LYS A 55 -43.61 70.45 -69.08
CA LYS A 55 -42.29 70.01 -68.61
C LYS A 55 -42.23 69.89 -67.08
N LYS A 56 -42.82 70.85 -66.35
CA LYS A 56 -42.85 70.80 -64.89
C LYS A 56 -43.73 69.66 -64.38
N GLU A 57 -44.89 69.44 -64.99
CA GLU A 57 -45.80 68.34 -64.66
C GLU A 57 -45.12 66.99 -64.91
N ALA A 58 -44.53 66.78 -66.09
CA ALA A 58 -43.79 65.55 -66.39
C ALA A 58 -42.61 65.31 -65.42
N LEU A 59 -41.88 66.36 -65.03
CA LEU A 59 -40.81 66.24 -64.03
C LEU A 59 -41.35 65.95 -62.62
N LEU A 60 -42.52 66.46 -62.27
CA LEU A 60 -43.15 66.21 -60.98
C LEU A 60 -43.69 64.78 -60.92
N GLU A 61 -44.37 64.33 -61.97
CA GLU A 61 -44.86 62.96 -62.11
C GLU A 61 -43.70 61.95 -62.05
N ALA A 62 -42.61 62.20 -62.79
CA ALA A 62 -41.41 61.36 -62.72
C ALA A 62 -40.78 61.33 -61.32
N ARG A 63 -40.82 62.45 -60.58
CA ARG A 63 -40.34 62.49 -59.19
C ARG A 63 -41.26 61.73 -58.24
N GLU A 64 -42.58 61.84 -58.41
CA GLU A 64 -43.55 61.11 -57.61
C GLU A 64 -43.44 59.60 -57.85
N GLU A 65 -43.32 59.18 -59.12
CA GLU A 65 -43.11 57.78 -59.48
C GLU A 65 -41.78 57.25 -58.92
N ASN A 66 -40.69 58.02 -59.02
CA ASN A 66 -39.42 57.64 -58.43
C ASN A 66 -39.51 57.53 -56.90
N HIS A 67 -40.22 58.45 -56.24
CA HIS A 67 -40.43 58.40 -54.80
C HIS A 67 -41.26 57.18 -54.39
N LYS A 68 -42.35 56.89 -55.12
CA LYS A 68 -43.18 55.69 -54.90
C LYS A 68 -42.34 54.42 -55.06
N TYR A 69 -41.63 54.30 -56.19
CA TYR A 69 -40.73 53.18 -56.45
C TYR A 69 -39.69 52.98 -55.34
N ARG A 70 -39.03 54.06 -54.89
CA ARG A 70 -38.08 53.99 -53.77
C ARG A 70 -38.74 53.53 -52.47
N THR A 71 -39.93 54.03 -52.18
CA THR A 71 -40.69 53.65 -50.99
C THR A 71 -41.07 52.16 -51.02
N ASP A 72 -41.52 51.68 -52.17
CA ASP A 72 -41.90 50.28 -52.38
C ASP A 72 -40.68 49.35 -52.22
N VAL A 73 -39.55 49.71 -52.81
CA VAL A 73 -38.28 48.98 -52.67
C VAL A 73 -37.80 48.98 -51.21
N GLU A 74 -37.86 50.12 -50.51
CA GLU A 74 -37.47 50.20 -49.09
C GLU A 74 -38.36 49.32 -48.20
N ASN A 75 -39.66 49.29 -48.48
CA ASN A 75 -40.61 48.42 -47.78
C ASN A 75 -40.36 46.94 -48.08
N GLU A 76 -40.11 46.58 -49.34
CA GLU A 76 -39.78 45.21 -49.74
C GLU A 76 -38.48 44.75 -49.07
N LEU A 77 -37.43 45.58 -49.11
CA LEU A 77 -36.15 45.29 -48.44
C LEU A 77 -36.32 45.12 -46.93
N LYS A 78 -37.16 45.96 -46.29
CA LYS A 78 -37.46 45.84 -44.87
C LYS A 78 -38.17 44.51 -44.56
N ASN A 79 -39.16 44.14 -45.37
CA ASN A 79 -39.87 42.86 -45.23
C ASN A 79 -38.94 41.67 -45.44
N ARG A 80 -38.10 41.72 -46.49
CA ARG A 80 -37.09 40.69 -46.79
C ARG A 80 -36.11 40.53 -45.63
N ARG A 81 -35.60 41.63 -45.07
CA ARG A 81 -34.71 41.60 -43.89
C ARG A 81 -35.39 40.99 -42.68
N ALA A 82 -36.64 41.34 -42.42
CA ALA A 82 -37.40 40.77 -41.31
C ALA A 82 -37.66 39.27 -41.50
N GLU A 83 -37.90 38.81 -42.73
CA GLU A 83 -38.06 37.39 -43.04
C GLU A 83 -36.75 36.61 -42.85
N VAL A 84 -35.63 37.15 -43.35
CA VAL A 84 -34.30 36.56 -43.16
C VAL A 84 -33.96 36.44 -41.68
N GLN A 85 -34.17 37.51 -40.89
CA GLN A 85 -33.92 37.46 -39.44
C GLN A 85 -34.74 36.36 -38.75
N LYS A 86 -36.03 36.23 -39.10
CA LYS A 86 -36.88 35.14 -38.55
C LYS A 86 -36.38 33.75 -38.94
N GLN A 87 -35.85 33.60 -40.15
CA GLN A 87 -35.27 32.33 -40.59
C GLN A 87 -33.97 32.03 -39.84
N GLU A 88 -33.09 33.02 -39.65
CA GLU A 88 -31.87 32.91 -38.85
C GLU A 88 -32.18 32.53 -37.39
N ASP A 89 -33.11 33.24 -36.74
CA ASP A 89 -33.51 32.94 -35.36
C ASP A 89 -34.06 31.50 -35.24
N ARG A 90 -34.83 31.04 -36.23
CA ARG A 90 -35.35 29.66 -36.27
C ARG A 90 -34.24 28.64 -36.49
N LEU A 91 -33.22 28.96 -37.30
CA LEU A 91 -32.07 28.10 -37.52
C LEU A 91 -31.22 27.98 -36.25
N LEU A 92 -30.94 29.09 -35.57
CA LEU A 92 -30.21 29.12 -34.30
C LEU A 92 -30.93 28.30 -33.21
N GLN A 93 -32.25 28.44 -33.09
CA GLN A 93 -33.03 27.61 -32.15
C GLN A 93 -32.95 26.11 -32.49
N ARG A 94 -32.93 25.78 -33.79
CA ARG A 94 -32.81 24.39 -34.23
C ARG A 94 -31.43 23.84 -33.97
N GLU A 95 -30.38 24.62 -34.20
CA GLU A 95 -28.98 24.30 -33.88
C GLU A 95 -28.83 24.03 -32.39
N GLU A 96 -29.30 24.94 -31.52
CA GLU A 96 -29.25 24.76 -30.06
C GLU A 96 -30.02 23.50 -29.62
N THR A 97 -31.16 23.21 -30.26
CA THR A 97 -31.93 21.99 -29.98
C THR A 97 -31.18 20.73 -30.42
N LEU A 98 -30.46 20.77 -31.53
CA LEU A 98 -29.63 19.67 -32.01
C LEU A 98 -28.44 19.46 -31.09
N ASP A 99 -27.72 20.51 -30.70
CA ASP A 99 -26.60 20.44 -29.76
C ASP A 99 -27.03 19.81 -28.43
N ARG A 100 -28.20 20.18 -27.90
CA ARG A 100 -28.75 19.57 -26.67
C ARG A 100 -29.05 18.08 -26.86
N LYS A 101 -29.54 17.67 -28.03
CA LYS A 101 -29.81 16.26 -28.34
C LYS A 101 -28.52 15.47 -28.50
N ASP A 102 -27.52 16.03 -29.16
CA ASP A 102 -26.22 15.40 -29.36
C ASP A 102 -25.52 15.18 -28.02
N ASN A 103 -25.48 16.20 -27.16
CA ASN A 103 -24.99 16.05 -25.78
C ASN A 103 -25.76 14.98 -24.98
N THR A 104 -27.06 14.79 -25.25
CA THR A 104 -27.86 13.75 -24.60
C THR A 104 -27.54 12.36 -25.15
N PHE A 105 -27.29 12.25 -26.46
CA PHE A 105 -26.88 11.01 -27.10
C PHE A 105 -25.49 10.59 -26.65
N GLU A 106 -24.50 11.50 -26.62
CA GLU A 106 -23.16 11.22 -26.12
C GLU A 106 -23.18 10.69 -24.68
N LYS A 107 -23.98 11.30 -23.81
CA LYS A 107 -24.15 10.81 -22.42
C LYS A 107 -24.76 9.41 -22.37
N ARG A 108 -25.74 9.12 -23.23
CA ARG A 108 -26.36 7.79 -23.31
C ARG A 108 -25.40 6.75 -23.86
N GLU A 109 -24.63 7.11 -24.87
CA GLU A 109 -23.61 6.25 -25.48
C GLU A 109 -22.55 5.89 -24.44
N ALA A 110 -21.98 6.88 -23.73
CA ALA A 110 -21.03 6.63 -22.65
C ALA A 110 -21.60 5.73 -21.54
N GLN A 111 -22.88 5.90 -21.18
CA GLN A 111 -23.56 5.02 -20.22
C GLN A 111 -23.76 3.60 -20.75
N LEU A 112 -24.06 3.44 -22.04
CA LEU A 112 -24.20 2.14 -22.68
C LEU A 112 -22.85 1.42 -22.76
N THR A 113 -21.80 2.09 -23.22
CA THR A 113 -20.43 1.54 -23.25
C THR A 113 -19.99 1.07 -21.86
N SER A 114 -20.19 1.89 -20.82
CA SER A 114 -19.86 1.49 -19.44
C SER A 114 -20.67 0.28 -18.96
N LYS A 115 -21.92 0.13 -19.39
CA LYS A 115 -22.72 -1.07 -19.09
C LYS A 115 -22.25 -2.29 -19.86
N GLU A 116 -21.87 -2.13 -21.13
CA GLU A 116 -21.32 -3.20 -21.95
C GLU A 116 -20.01 -3.71 -21.36
N ASP A 117 -19.09 -2.82 -20.96
CA ASP A 117 -17.83 -3.18 -20.31
C ASP A 117 -18.03 -3.92 -18.98
N LYS A 118 -19.05 -3.53 -18.20
CA LYS A 118 -19.41 -4.26 -16.98
C LYS A 118 -19.97 -5.64 -17.30
N LEU A 119 -20.86 -5.74 -18.28
CA LEU A 119 -21.46 -7.01 -18.69
C LEU A 119 -20.42 -7.97 -19.28
N THR A 120 -19.41 -7.48 -20.00
CA THR A 120 -18.30 -8.32 -20.49
C THR A 120 -17.45 -8.81 -19.34
N SER A 121 -17.04 -7.94 -18.42
CA SER A 121 -16.32 -8.30 -17.19
C SER A 121 -17.08 -9.36 -16.35
N ASP A 122 -18.37 -9.14 -16.11
CA ASP A 122 -19.21 -10.06 -15.34
C ASP A 122 -19.34 -11.42 -16.05
N ARG A 123 -19.44 -11.45 -17.38
CA ARG A 123 -19.47 -12.69 -18.16
C ARG A 123 -18.17 -13.46 -18.07
N GLU A 124 -17.03 -12.78 -18.12
CA GLU A 124 -15.72 -13.41 -17.97
C GLU A 124 -15.55 -14.01 -16.58
N ALA A 125 -15.89 -13.25 -15.53
CA ALA A 125 -15.86 -13.73 -14.15
C ALA A 125 -16.78 -14.95 -13.95
N LEU A 126 -18.01 -14.91 -14.50
CA LEU A 126 -18.96 -16.00 -14.40
C LEU A 126 -18.48 -17.24 -15.15
N LYS A 127 -17.84 -17.07 -16.32
CA LYS A 127 -17.22 -18.18 -17.06
C LYS A 127 -16.09 -18.82 -16.27
N GLN A 128 -15.24 -18.03 -15.61
CA GLN A 128 -14.17 -18.54 -14.77
C GLN A 128 -14.73 -19.33 -13.58
N GLN A 129 -15.74 -18.79 -12.88
CA GLN A 129 -16.40 -19.48 -11.77
C GLN A 129 -17.06 -20.79 -12.21
N GLN A 130 -17.69 -20.82 -13.39
CA GLN A 130 -18.26 -22.05 -13.94
C GLN A 130 -17.19 -23.10 -14.21
N GLN A 131 -16.03 -22.69 -14.71
CA GLN A 131 -14.91 -23.59 -14.95
C GLN A 131 -14.32 -24.12 -13.64
N GLU A 132 -14.10 -23.25 -12.65
CA GLU A 132 -13.63 -23.66 -11.32
C GLU A 132 -14.63 -24.61 -10.64
N ALA A 133 -15.93 -24.36 -10.78
CA ALA A 133 -16.96 -25.24 -10.25
C ALA A 133 -16.96 -26.61 -10.94
N ALA A 134 -16.79 -26.65 -12.26
CA ALA A 134 -16.67 -27.90 -13.00
C ALA A 134 -15.43 -28.70 -12.56
N ASP A 135 -14.28 -28.04 -12.45
CA ASP A 135 -13.03 -28.66 -11.98
C ASP A 135 -13.16 -29.20 -10.54
N LEU A 136 -13.87 -28.50 -9.67
CA LEU A 136 -14.16 -28.96 -8.30
C LEU A 136 -15.10 -30.17 -8.28
N ILE A 137 -16.09 -30.22 -9.17
CA ILE A 137 -16.98 -31.38 -9.30
C ILE A 137 -16.17 -32.60 -9.76
N ASP A 138 -15.30 -32.44 -10.77
CA ASP A 138 -14.45 -33.52 -11.27
C ASP A 138 -13.48 -34.02 -10.20
N LYS A 139 -12.81 -33.11 -9.48
CA LYS A 139 -11.94 -33.47 -8.34
C LYS A 139 -12.71 -34.20 -7.25
N ARG A 140 -13.91 -33.73 -6.91
CA ARG A 140 -14.76 -34.40 -5.91
C ARG A 140 -15.12 -35.80 -6.38
N GLN A 141 -15.49 -35.98 -7.64
CA GLN A 141 -15.84 -37.29 -8.19
C GLN A 141 -14.64 -38.25 -8.12
N GLN A 142 -13.45 -37.79 -8.51
CA GLN A 142 -12.20 -38.55 -8.39
C GLN A 142 -11.88 -38.95 -6.95
N GLU A 143 -12.03 -38.02 -5.99
CA GLU A 143 -11.81 -38.33 -4.57
C GLU A 143 -12.84 -39.31 -4.02
N VAL A 144 -14.12 -39.21 -4.42
CA VAL A 144 -15.16 -40.17 -4.03
C VAL A 144 -14.85 -41.55 -4.59
N GLU A 145 -14.43 -41.66 -5.86
CA GLU A 145 -14.00 -42.92 -6.46
C GLU A 145 -12.77 -43.50 -5.75
N ARG A 146 -11.79 -42.66 -5.42
CA ARG A 146 -10.60 -43.05 -4.65
C ARG A 146 -10.98 -43.60 -3.28
N VAL A 147 -11.84 -42.90 -2.55
CA VAL A 147 -12.29 -43.32 -1.20
C VAL A 147 -13.15 -44.57 -1.26
N ALA A 148 -14.04 -44.70 -2.26
CA ALA A 148 -14.88 -45.89 -2.43
C ALA A 148 -14.08 -47.14 -2.80
N ALA A 149 -12.91 -46.98 -3.43
CA ALA A 149 -12.01 -48.06 -3.79
C ALA A 149 -11.09 -48.52 -2.63
N LEU A 150 -10.97 -47.73 -1.56
CA LEU A 150 -10.13 -48.08 -0.41
C LEU A 150 -10.79 -49.15 0.46
N SER A 151 -10.04 -50.20 0.77
CA SER A 151 -10.38 -51.13 1.85
C SER A 151 -10.15 -50.50 3.23
N GLN A 152 -10.73 -51.10 4.27
CA GLN A 152 -10.58 -50.62 5.65
C GLN A 152 -9.11 -50.60 6.12
N ASP A 153 -8.31 -51.58 5.69
CA ASP A 153 -6.90 -51.66 6.02
C ASP A 153 -6.07 -50.62 5.26
N GLU A 154 -6.32 -50.42 3.96
CA GLU A 154 -5.63 -49.39 3.17
C GLU A 154 -5.95 -47.97 3.68
N ALA A 155 -7.20 -47.70 4.05
CA ALA A 155 -7.59 -46.42 4.63
C ALA A 155 -6.88 -46.17 5.98
N ARG A 156 -6.72 -47.22 6.79
CA ARG A 156 -5.99 -47.15 8.06
C ARG A 156 -4.51 -46.85 7.83
N ASP A 157 -3.88 -47.54 6.88
CA ASP A 157 -2.48 -47.33 6.54
C ASP A 157 -2.23 -45.93 5.95
N LEU A 158 -3.14 -45.43 5.12
CA LEU A 158 -3.08 -44.07 4.58
C LEU A 158 -3.08 -43.02 5.69
N VAL A 159 -4.04 -43.11 6.63
CA VAL A 159 -4.13 -42.18 7.78
C VAL A 159 -2.87 -42.28 8.64
N ILE A 160 -2.38 -43.49 8.93
CA ILE A 160 -1.17 -43.68 9.73
C ILE A 160 0.04 -43.05 9.03
N ASN A 161 0.17 -43.21 7.71
CA ASN A 161 1.31 -42.68 6.96
C ASN A 161 1.24 -41.15 6.80
N GLU A 162 0.09 -40.57 6.45
CA GLU A 162 -0.09 -39.11 6.44
C GLU A 162 0.19 -38.51 7.82
N THR A 163 -0.30 -39.15 8.88
CA THR A 163 -0.05 -38.71 10.25
C THR A 163 1.43 -38.82 10.61
N LYS A 164 2.12 -39.89 10.19
CA LYS A 164 3.58 -40.02 10.39
C LYS A 164 4.36 -38.92 9.66
N ASP A 165 3.97 -38.57 8.45
CA ASP A 165 4.63 -37.54 7.64
C ASP A 165 4.39 -36.15 8.22
N GLN A 166 3.15 -35.83 8.61
CA GLN A 166 2.81 -34.57 9.28
C GLN A 166 3.54 -34.42 10.62
N LEU A 167 3.64 -35.51 11.39
CA LEU A 167 4.31 -35.52 12.70
C LEU A 167 5.83 -35.79 12.61
N ALA A 168 6.42 -35.89 11.42
CA ALA A 168 7.83 -36.25 11.27
C ALA A 168 8.75 -35.27 12.02
N HIS A 169 8.44 -33.97 11.93
CA HIS A 169 9.19 -32.94 12.63
C HIS A 169 9.00 -33.02 14.15
N GLU A 170 7.76 -33.12 14.63
CA GLU A 170 7.44 -33.20 16.06
C GLU A 170 8.06 -34.46 16.70
N ARG A 171 8.04 -35.60 16.00
CA ARG A 171 8.72 -36.83 16.46
C ARG A 171 10.23 -36.64 16.57
N ALA A 172 10.86 -35.94 15.64
CA ALA A 172 12.30 -35.68 15.68
C ALA A 172 12.67 -34.81 16.89
N VAL A 173 11.86 -33.79 17.20
CA VAL A 173 12.03 -32.96 18.39
C VAL A 173 11.88 -33.79 19.66
N LEU A 174 10.81 -34.58 19.76
CA LEU A 174 10.51 -35.38 20.95
C LEU A 174 11.57 -36.46 21.22
N ILE A 175 12.09 -37.11 20.17
CA ILE A 175 13.21 -38.05 20.28
C ILE A 175 14.45 -37.34 20.82
N LYS A 176 14.78 -36.15 20.30
CA LYS A 176 15.94 -35.39 20.76
C LYS A 176 15.80 -34.96 22.23
N GLU A 177 14.63 -34.46 22.62
CA GLU A 177 14.34 -34.11 24.01
C GLU A 177 14.45 -35.32 24.94
N SER A 178 13.89 -36.47 24.54
CA SER A 178 13.98 -37.71 25.31
C SER A 178 15.42 -38.22 25.44
N GLU A 179 16.25 -38.11 24.40
CA GLU A 179 17.67 -38.46 24.48
C GLU A 179 18.46 -37.54 25.41
N GLU A 180 18.17 -36.23 25.39
CA GLU A 180 18.80 -35.25 26.28
C GLU A 180 18.42 -35.51 27.74
N GLU A 181 17.14 -35.78 28.02
CA GLU A 181 16.65 -36.15 29.35
C GLU A 181 17.27 -37.46 29.85
N ALA A 182 17.33 -38.48 28.99
CA ALA A 182 17.95 -39.77 29.33
C ALA A 182 19.43 -39.60 29.68
N LYS A 183 20.19 -38.80 28.92
CA LYS A 183 21.60 -38.49 29.22
C LYS A 183 21.75 -37.75 30.54
N ALA A 184 20.88 -36.76 30.80
CA ALA A 184 20.91 -36.00 32.05
C ALA A 184 20.59 -36.89 33.27
N SER A 185 19.59 -37.77 33.15
CA SER A 185 19.26 -38.73 34.20
C SER A 185 20.40 -39.71 34.44
N ALA A 186 20.97 -40.28 33.38
CA ALA A 186 22.08 -41.22 33.49
C ALA A 186 23.33 -40.59 34.16
N ASP A 187 23.68 -39.35 33.82
CA ASP A 187 24.80 -38.62 34.45
C ASP A 187 24.55 -38.37 35.95
N LYS A 188 23.32 -37.96 36.30
CA LYS A 188 22.92 -37.77 37.70
C LYS A 188 22.99 -39.07 38.50
N GLU A 189 22.49 -40.16 37.92
CA GLU A 189 22.44 -41.47 38.56
C GLU A 189 23.84 -42.06 38.73
N ALA A 190 24.71 -41.90 37.71
CA ALA A 190 26.12 -42.28 37.78
C ALA A 190 26.86 -41.52 38.90
N LYS A 191 26.66 -40.20 39.00
CA LYS A 191 27.25 -39.38 40.08
C LYS A 191 26.79 -39.84 41.46
N ASN A 192 25.50 -40.11 41.64
CA ASN A 192 24.97 -40.63 42.89
C ASN A 192 25.60 -41.98 43.27
N LEU A 193 25.76 -42.87 42.28
CA LEU A 193 26.36 -44.18 42.48
C LEU A 193 27.84 -44.09 42.90
N ILE A 194 28.60 -43.18 42.29
CA ILE A 194 29.99 -42.88 42.67
C ILE A 194 30.06 -42.35 44.10
N VAL A 195 29.21 -41.39 44.45
CA VAL A 195 29.18 -40.83 45.82
C VAL A 195 28.86 -41.90 46.85
N ALA A 196 27.87 -42.76 46.57
CA ALA A 196 27.52 -43.88 47.44
C ALA A 196 28.68 -44.89 47.60
N ALA A 197 29.41 -45.17 46.52
CA ALA A 197 30.59 -46.03 46.55
C ALA A 197 31.71 -45.42 47.43
N ILE A 198 32.02 -44.13 47.25
CA ILE A 198 33.01 -43.42 48.05
C ILE A 198 32.64 -43.46 49.54
N GLN A 199 31.40 -43.13 49.89
CA GLN A 199 30.93 -43.13 51.28
C GLN A 199 31.07 -44.50 51.94
N ARG A 200 30.93 -45.58 51.17
CA ARG A 200 31.01 -46.96 51.67
C ARG A 200 32.45 -47.45 51.84
N SER A 201 33.41 -46.92 51.09
CA SER A 201 34.82 -47.35 51.12
C SER A 201 35.69 -46.72 52.22
N VAL A 202 35.29 -45.59 52.80
CA VAL A 202 36.16 -44.82 53.74
C VAL A 202 36.13 -45.35 55.18
N ALA A 203 35.09 -46.09 55.58
CA ALA A 203 34.93 -46.55 56.96
C ALA A 203 35.93 -47.65 57.37
N ASP A 204 36.34 -48.53 56.45
CA ASP A 204 37.11 -49.73 56.79
C ASP A 204 38.64 -49.54 56.77
N THR A 205 39.17 -48.48 56.13
CA THR A 205 40.63 -48.32 55.94
C THR A 205 41.35 -47.60 57.10
N VAL A 206 40.62 -46.94 58.01
CA VAL A 206 41.23 -46.08 59.05
C VAL A 206 41.51 -46.83 60.37
N SER A 207 40.81 -47.93 60.66
CA SER A 207 40.93 -48.67 61.91
C SER A 207 42.19 -49.57 61.99
N ASP A 208 42.65 -50.13 60.87
CA ASP A 208 43.77 -51.10 60.88
C ASP A 208 45.14 -50.44 61.07
N ASN A 209 45.26 -49.12 60.86
CA ASN A 209 46.54 -48.44 60.81
C ASN A 209 46.95 -47.71 62.09
N THR A 210 46.16 -47.68 63.17
CA THR A 210 46.42 -46.79 64.34
C THR A 210 46.70 -47.50 65.67
N VAL A 211 46.44 -48.80 65.79
CA VAL A 211 46.55 -49.53 67.08
C VAL A 211 47.22 -50.90 66.87
N THR A 212 48.08 -51.32 67.81
CA THR A 212 48.71 -52.66 67.80
C THR A 212 48.69 -53.28 69.19
N VAL A 213 48.20 -54.51 69.30
CA VAL A 213 48.06 -55.22 70.58
C VAL A 213 49.26 -56.14 70.79
N VAL A 214 49.85 -56.10 71.98
CA VAL A 214 50.96 -56.99 72.40
C VAL A 214 50.49 -57.86 73.57
N THR A 215 50.67 -59.18 73.44
CA THR A 215 50.30 -60.16 74.44
C THR A 215 51.39 -60.35 75.49
N LEU A 216 51.01 -60.37 76.76
CA LEU A 216 51.89 -60.58 77.92
C LEU A 216 51.69 -62.00 78.47
N PRO A 217 52.77 -62.68 78.93
CA PRO A 217 52.68 -64.05 79.43
C PRO A 217 52.06 -64.18 80.83
N ASN A 218 51.96 -63.08 81.60
CA ASN A 218 51.23 -63.01 82.87
C ASN A 218 51.05 -61.53 83.31
N ASP A 219 50.16 -61.27 84.27
CA ASP A 219 49.93 -59.93 84.80
C ASP A 219 51.09 -59.40 85.68
N ASP A 220 51.98 -60.28 86.18
CA ASP A 220 53.23 -59.84 86.86
C ASP A 220 54.13 -59.05 85.88
N MET A 221 54.17 -59.46 84.61
CA MET A 221 54.88 -58.74 83.55
C MET A 221 54.24 -57.38 83.26
N LYS A 222 52.91 -57.27 83.32
CA LYS A 222 52.18 -55.99 83.20
C LYS A 222 52.62 -55.01 84.30
N GLY A 223 52.72 -55.48 85.55
CA GLY A 223 53.20 -54.70 86.68
C GLY A 223 54.66 -54.24 86.53
N ARG A 224 55.54 -55.08 85.97
CA ARG A 224 56.95 -54.74 85.71
C ARG A 224 57.14 -53.76 84.55
N ILE A 225 56.30 -53.83 83.52
CA ILE A 225 56.29 -52.89 82.38
C ILE A 225 55.87 -51.49 82.84
N ILE A 226 54.94 -51.39 83.79
CA ILE A 226 54.58 -50.11 84.43
C ILE A 226 55.75 -49.60 85.29
N GLY A 227 56.28 -50.46 86.17
CA GLY A 227 57.30 -50.09 87.15
C GLY A 227 56.76 -49.24 88.31
N ARG A 228 57.55 -49.04 89.36
CA ARG A 228 57.17 -48.18 90.50
C ARG A 228 56.91 -46.76 90.00
N GLU A 229 55.70 -46.25 90.22
CA GLU A 229 55.21 -44.92 89.77
C GLU A 229 55.15 -44.72 88.24
N GLY A 230 55.06 -45.80 87.44
CA GLY A 230 54.99 -45.69 85.99
C GLY A 230 56.32 -45.31 85.33
N ARG A 231 57.44 -45.48 86.05
CA ARG A 231 58.77 -45.09 85.57
C ARG A 231 59.19 -45.86 84.30
N ASN A 232 58.86 -47.14 84.20
CA ASN A 232 59.27 -47.97 83.08
C ASN A 232 58.44 -47.67 81.83
N ILE A 233 57.11 -47.58 81.96
CA ILE A 233 56.22 -47.24 80.85
C ILE A 233 56.56 -45.85 80.27
N ARG A 234 56.74 -44.83 81.11
CA ARG A 234 57.11 -43.48 80.63
C ARG A 234 58.47 -43.46 79.94
N THR A 235 59.43 -44.28 80.38
CA THR A 235 60.75 -44.38 79.73
C THR A 235 60.59 -44.96 78.33
N LEU A 236 59.79 -46.03 78.16
CA LEU A 236 59.52 -46.63 76.87
C LEU A 236 58.74 -45.68 75.95
N GLU A 237 57.71 -45.00 76.46
CA GLU A 237 56.90 -44.01 75.72
C GLU A 237 57.76 -42.82 75.27
N THR A 238 58.64 -42.31 76.13
CA THR A 238 59.52 -41.17 75.80
C THR A 238 60.56 -41.56 74.73
N LEU A 239 61.09 -42.79 74.79
CA LEU A 239 62.10 -43.25 73.85
C LEU A 239 61.51 -43.60 72.48
N THR A 240 60.32 -44.21 72.45
CA THR A 240 59.68 -44.66 71.19
C THR A 240 58.75 -43.60 70.58
N GLY A 241 58.18 -42.73 71.40
CA GLY A 241 57.16 -41.75 71.00
C GLY A 241 55.79 -42.37 70.72
N ILE A 242 55.51 -43.55 71.29
CA ILE A 242 54.26 -44.31 71.16
C ILE A 242 53.64 -44.45 72.54
N ASP A 243 52.33 -44.23 72.65
CA ASP A 243 51.60 -44.33 73.91
C ASP A 243 51.27 -45.80 74.21
N LEU A 244 51.58 -46.25 75.43
CA LEU A 244 51.17 -47.57 75.92
C LEU A 244 49.87 -47.43 76.71
N ILE A 245 48.78 -47.91 76.14
CA ILE A 245 47.48 -47.96 76.81
C ILE A 245 47.39 -49.29 77.57
N ILE A 246 47.31 -49.18 78.89
CA ILE A 246 47.09 -50.29 79.79
C ILE A 246 45.66 -50.21 80.30
N ASP A 247 44.82 -51.14 79.84
CA ASP A 247 43.41 -51.22 80.21
C ASP A 247 43.13 -52.47 81.07
N ASP A 248 41.88 -52.68 81.50
CA ASP A 248 41.42 -53.82 82.32
C ASP A 248 41.46 -55.17 81.57
N THR A 249 41.97 -55.20 80.34
CA THR A 249 42.21 -56.44 79.59
C THR A 249 43.35 -57.24 80.24
N PRO A 250 43.11 -58.49 80.69
CA PRO A 250 44.15 -59.33 81.25
C PRO A 250 45.17 -59.70 80.15
N GLU A 251 46.44 -59.83 80.52
CA GLU A 251 47.47 -60.40 79.65
C GLU A 251 47.72 -59.64 78.31
N ALA A 252 47.31 -58.38 78.18
CA ALA A 252 47.57 -57.57 76.97
C ALA A 252 47.83 -56.09 77.27
N VAL A 253 48.65 -55.46 76.41
CA VAL A 253 48.89 -54.02 76.40
C VAL A 253 48.73 -53.51 74.97
N VAL A 254 48.17 -52.31 74.83
CA VAL A 254 47.84 -51.73 73.53
C VAL A 254 48.82 -50.59 73.22
N LEU A 255 49.49 -50.68 72.08
CA LEU A 255 50.34 -49.62 71.53
C LEU A 255 49.50 -48.73 70.63
N SER A 256 49.42 -47.44 70.96
CA SER A 256 48.67 -46.43 70.22
C SER A 256 49.60 -45.34 69.71
N GLY A 257 49.52 -45.04 68.42
CA GLY A 257 50.29 -43.94 67.83
C GLY A 257 50.16 -43.94 66.32
N PHE A 258 50.38 -42.80 65.66
CA PHE A 258 50.10 -42.64 64.22
C PHE A 258 51.25 -43.11 63.29
N ASP A 259 52.45 -43.33 63.82
CA ASP A 259 53.62 -43.75 63.06
C ASP A 259 53.79 -45.29 63.10
N PRO A 260 53.59 -46.00 61.97
CA PRO A 260 53.67 -47.46 61.94
C PRO A 260 55.09 -47.99 62.21
N VAL A 261 56.14 -47.22 61.89
CA VAL A 261 57.53 -47.65 62.08
C VAL A 261 57.89 -47.60 63.56
N ARG A 262 57.57 -46.48 64.24
CA ARG A 262 57.82 -46.34 65.69
C ARG A 262 57.01 -47.34 66.50
N ARG A 263 55.79 -47.66 66.06
CA ARG A 263 54.92 -48.64 66.73
C ARG A 263 55.51 -50.05 66.65
N GLU A 264 56.09 -50.44 65.52
CA GLU A 264 56.74 -51.75 65.40
C GLU A 264 58.04 -51.82 66.22
N ILE A 265 58.82 -50.72 66.27
CA ILE A 265 60.00 -50.62 67.15
C ILE A 265 59.58 -50.78 68.62
N ALA A 266 58.51 -50.10 69.05
CA ALA A 266 57.98 -50.22 70.40
C ALA A 266 57.52 -51.65 70.73
N LYS A 267 56.84 -52.31 69.79
CA LYS A 267 56.42 -53.71 69.91
C LYS A 267 57.61 -54.65 70.05
N LEU A 268 58.61 -54.54 69.17
CA LEU A 268 59.81 -55.39 69.19
C LEU A 268 60.62 -55.17 70.47
N ALA A 269 60.76 -53.93 70.93
CA ALA A 269 61.41 -53.62 72.19
C ALA A 269 60.66 -54.26 73.37
N LEU A 270 59.32 -54.20 73.37
CA LEU A 270 58.48 -54.79 74.40
C LEU A 270 58.57 -56.32 74.41
N GLU A 271 58.52 -56.98 73.25
CA GLU A 271 58.68 -58.44 73.13
C GLU A 271 60.05 -58.91 73.63
N LYS A 272 61.13 -58.19 73.29
CA LYS A 272 62.48 -58.50 73.78
C LYS A 272 62.61 -58.31 75.29
N LEU A 273 62.01 -57.25 75.84
CA LEU A 273 61.97 -57.01 77.30
C LEU A 273 61.16 -58.10 78.03
N ILE A 274 60.09 -58.59 77.42
CA ILE A 274 59.28 -59.69 77.96
C ILE A 274 60.09 -60.98 78.00
N ALA A 275 60.80 -61.31 76.92
CA ALA A 275 61.63 -62.50 76.83
C ALA A 275 62.79 -62.50 77.85
N ASP A 276 63.39 -61.34 78.14
CA ASP A 276 64.49 -61.18 79.11
C ASP A 276 64.00 -61.15 80.58
N GLY A 277 62.75 -60.75 80.82
CA GLY A 277 62.11 -60.77 82.15
C GLY A 277 62.63 -59.71 83.15
N ARG A 278 63.62 -58.90 82.76
CA ARG A 278 64.20 -57.79 83.54
C ARG A 278 63.85 -56.45 82.90
N ILE A 279 62.99 -55.67 83.58
CA ILE A 279 62.49 -54.39 83.06
C ILE A 279 62.92 -53.27 84.00
N HIS A 280 63.95 -52.53 83.59
CA HIS A 280 64.42 -51.31 84.26
C HIS A 280 64.93 -50.31 83.22
N PRO A 281 64.98 -49.00 83.52
CA PRO A 281 65.19 -47.95 82.51
C PRO A 281 66.40 -48.17 81.58
N ALA A 282 67.57 -48.52 82.14
CA ALA A 282 68.78 -48.78 81.34
C ALA A 282 68.66 -49.94 80.34
N ARG A 283 67.79 -50.93 80.62
CA ARG A 283 67.56 -52.08 79.72
C ARG A 283 66.52 -51.75 78.66
N ILE A 284 65.56 -50.90 78.99
CA ILE A 284 64.56 -50.38 78.03
C ILE A 284 65.29 -49.59 76.94
N GLU A 285 66.21 -48.71 77.33
CA GLU A 285 67.03 -47.94 76.41
C GLU A 285 67.85 -48.84 75.47
N GLU A 286 68.53 -49.86 76.03
CA GLU A 286 69.30 -50.83 75.22
C GLU A 286 68.42 -51.66 74.26
N MET A 287 67.21 -52.04 74.68
CA MET A 287 66.31 -52.84 73.84
C MET A 287 65.65 -52.02 72.73
N VAL A 288 65.41 -50.72 72.97
CA VAL A 288 64.92 -49.79 71.95
C VAL A 288 66.01 -49.47 70.92
N GLU A 289 67.28 -49.31 71.32
CA GLU A 289 68.39 -49.13 70.35
C GLU A 289 68.68 -50.37 69.51
N LYS A 290 68.35 -51.57 70.02
CA LYS A 290 68.55 -52.86 69.35
C LYS A 290 67.36 -53.31 68.50
N ALA A 291 66.22 -52.63 68.58
CA ALA A 291 64.98 -52.95 67.88
C ALA A 291 64.83 -52.07 66.64
#